data_AF-A0A6J1X0G6-F1
#
_entry.id   AF-A0A6J1X0G6-F1
#
_cell.length_a   1.000
_cell.length_b   1.000
_cell.length_c   1.000
_cell.angle_alpha   90.00
_cell.angle_beta   90.00
_cell.angle_gamma   90.00
#
_symmetry.space_group_name_H-M   'P 1'
#
loop_
_entity.id
_entity.type
_entity.pdbx_description
1 polymer ?
#
loop_
_entity_poly.entity_id
_entity_poly.type
_entity_poly.pdbx_seq_one_letter_code
_entity_poly.pdbx_strand_id
1 'polypeptide(L)'
;MSALSSLCEYESNSEESDCDTKPPKYKKLRLPDLSAIPVFSTEKYVDNCELHSGRIRSFPHVRGNWASFVYIQYTGEENFLNLINKLQTQLSDIDEPCFKCDDFHISLSKTIVLQYHLITSFTSSLQTILSNTGSFKLLFDTVKIYCNEENTRTFIALEVDHSSNKYLLNITDKIDNILKEYKLPTFYENPSFHMSILWINGNKKTKLTNILDKLNNILLHKNLAPICISKVNCKIGNKYFQYSLI
;
A
#
# COMPACT_ATOMS: atom_id res chain seq x y z
N MET A 1 -21.65 -45.62 -16.48
CA MET A 1 -20.87 -46.85 -16.22
C MET A 1 -19.88 -46.54 -15.13
N SER A 2 -19.93 -47.36 -14.08
CA SER A 2 -19.58 -47.04 -12.70
C SER A 2 -18.07 -46.99 -12.45
N ALA A 3 -17.64 -45.95 -11.75
CA ALA A 3 -16.40 -45.89 -11.00
C ALA A 3 -16.54 -46.79 -9.76
N LEU A 4 -16.04 -48.04 -9.79
CA LEU A 4 -15.91 -48.89 -8.58
C LEU A 4 -15.13 -50.21 -8.75
N SER A 5 -14.43 -50.48 -9.85
CA SER A 5 -13.81 -51.80 -10.08
C SER A 5 -12.32 -51.93 -9.74
N SER A 6 -11.73 -51.06 -8.92
CA SER A 6 -10.29 -51.17 -8.57
C SER A 6 -9.99 -50.92 -7.10
N LEU A 7 -10.89 -51.38 -6.24
CA LEU A 7 -10.60 -51.63 -4.83
C LEU A 7 -10.49 -53.14 -4.65
N CYS A 8 -9.28 -53.69 -4.85
CA CYS A 8 -8.94 -54.99 -4.28
C CYS A 8 -8.13 -54.74 -3.01
N GLU A 9 -8.86 -54.96 -1.91
CA GLU A 9 -8.44 -55.52 -0.63
C GLU A 9 -7.05 -56.15 -0.62
N TYR A 10 -6.24 -55.82 0.39
CA TYR A 10 -5.33 -56.78 0.98
C TYR A 10 -5.20 -56.49 2.48
N GLU A 11 -5.87 -57.32 3.27
CA GLU A 11 -5.67 -57.49 4.70
C GLU A 11 -4.35 -58.21 5.00
N SER A 12 -3.70 -57.74 6.07
CA SER A 12 -3.04 -58.47 7.14
C SER A 12 -2.06 -59.63 6.87
N ASN A 13 -0.84 -59.39 7.38
CA ASN A 13 -0.15 -60.22 8.39
C ASN A 13 0.71 -61.42 7.94
N SER A 14 2.03 -61.35 8.21
CA SER A 14 2.83 -62.42 8.86
C SER A 14 4.34 -62.14 8.80
N GLU A 15 4.92 -61.93 9.99
CA GLU A 15 6.16 -62.51 10.55
C GLU A 15 7.48 -62.62 9.75
N GLU A 16 8.56 -62.43 10.52
CA GLU A 16 9.98 -62.32 10.16
C GLU A 16 10.54 -63.49 9.33
N SER A 17 11.40 -63.18 8.35
CA SER A 17 12.68 -63.88 8.12
C SER A 17 13.47 -63.24 6.98
N ASP A 18 14.78 -63.07 7.21
CA ASP A 18 15.78 -62.56 6.27
C ASP A 18 15.76 -63.30 4.92
N CYS A 19 15.55 -62.57 3.83
CA CYS A 19 16.13 -62.91 2.53
C CYS A 19 16.32 -61.67 1.65
N ASP A 20 17.59 -61.45 1.28
CA ASP A 20 18.07 -60.45 0.30
C ASP A 20 17.18 -60.38 -0.95
N THR A 21 16.34 -59.36 -1.07
CA THR A 21 15.62 -59.04 -2.32
C THR A 21 15.68 -57.53 -2.61
N LYS A 22 16.37 -57.19 -3.70
CA LYS A 22 16.58 -55.81 -4.17
C LYS A 22 15.24 -55.15 -4.53
N PRO A 23 15.03 -53.85 -4.23
CA PRO A 23 13.76 -53.18 -4.48
C PRO A 23 13.46 -53.11 -6.00
N PRO A 24 12.17 -53.18 -6.40
CA PRO A 24 11.80 -53.13 -7.80
C PRO A 24 12.19 -51.79 -8.41
N LYS A 25 12.88 -51.85 -9.56
CA LYS A 25 13.28 -50.67 -10.34
C LYS A 25 12.05 -50.02 -10.96
N TYR A 26 11.42 -49.08 -10.26
CA TYR A 26 10.47 -48.18 -10.91
C TYR A 26 11.21 -47.38 -11.98
N LYS A 27 10.78 -47.49 -13.24
CA LYS A 27 11.29 -46.63 -14.31
C LYS A 27 10.91 -45.19 -13.95
N LYS A 28 11.89 -44.40 -13.49
CA LYS A 28 11.73 -42.96 -13.32
C LYS A 28 11.30 -42.40 -14.68
N LEU A 29 10.10 -41.82 -14.73
CA LEU A 29 9.64 -41.09 -15.91
C LEU A 29 10.68 -39.99 -16.19
N ARG A 30 11.10 -39.88 -17.45
CA ARG A 30 12.05 -38.84 -17.84
C ARG A 30 11.38 -37.49 -17.62
N LEU A 31 12.08 -36.59 -16.94
CA LEU A 31 11.66 -35.19 -16.84
C LEU A 31 11.50 -34.64 -18.27
N PRO A 32 10.42 -33.89 -18.56
CA PRO A 32 10.28 -33.22 -19.84
C PRO A 32 11.52 -32.35 -20.10
N ASP A 33 12.06 -32.43 -21.30
CA ASP A 33 13.17 -31.60 -21.72
C ASP A 33 12.65 -30.17 -21.97
N LEU A 34 12.91 -29.28 -21.01
CA LEU A 34 12.49 -27.87 -21.04
C LEU A 34 13.45 -27.00 -21.88
N SER A 35 14.50 -27.57 -22.49
CA SER A 35 15.50 -26.81 -23.26
C SER A 35 14.91 -26.12 -24.50
N ALA A 36 13.82 -26.65 -25.05
CA ALA A 36 13.12 -26.11 -26.21
C ALA A 36 11.99 -25.12 -25.86
N ILE A 37 11.71 -24.89 -24.56
CA ILE A 37 10.75 -23.86 -24.16
C ILE A 37 11.47 -22.52 -24.25
N PRO A 38 10.95 -21.55 -25.04
CA PRO A 38 11.48 -20.19 -25.00
C PRO A 38 11.25 -19.64 -23.59
N VAL A 39 12.31 -19.66 -22.77
CA VAL A 39 12.35 -18.91 -21.53
C VAL A 39 12.28 -17.45 -21.96
N PHE A 40 11.11 -16.83 -21.79
CA PHE A 40 10.98 -15.40 -22.02
C PHE A 40 12.06 -14.70 -21.19
N SER A 41 13.00 -14.05 -21.87
CA SER A 41 13.99 -13.20 -21.24
C SER A 41 13.24 -12.26 -20.30
N THR A 42 13.45 -12.39 -18.99
CA THR A 42 13.01 -11.36 -18.05
C THR A 42 13.82 -10.13 -18.41
N GLU A 43 13.24 -9.23 -19.20
CA GLU A 43 13.77 -7.90 -19.42
C GLU A 43 14.05 -7.32 -18.03
N LYS A 44 15.34 -7.16 -17.69
CA LYS A 44 15.75 -6.51 -16.45
C LYS A 44 15.39 -5.04 -16.61
N TYR A 45 14.19 -4.67 -16.18
CA TYR A 45 13.78 -3.27 -16.12
C TYR A 45 14.72 -2.54 -15.17
N VAL A 46 15.52 -1.61 -15.71
CA VAL A 46 16.37 -0.72 -14.92
C VAL A 46 15.54 0.51 -14.58
N ASP A 47 15.28 0.71 -13.28
CA ASP A 47 14.52 1.84 -12.77
C ASP A 47 15.35 3.12 -12.84
N ASN A 48 14.85 4.15 -13.53
CA ASN A 48 15.54 5.44 -13.61
C ASN A 48 14.94 6.40 -12.56
N CYS A 49 15.69 6.60 -11.47
CA CYS A 49 15.29 7.45 -10.36
C CYS A 49 15.01 8.92 -10.77
N GLU A 50 15.63 9.42 -11.85
CA GLU A 50 15.43 10.79 -12.33
C GLU A 50 14.02 11.03 -12.86
N LEU A 51 13.38 10.02 -13.46
CA LEU A 51 11.98 10.07 -13.91
C LEU A 51 10.99 10.15 -12.74
N HIS A 52 11.46 9.95 -11.52
CA HIS A 52 10.64 9.93 -10.31
C HIS A 52 11.08 11.00 -9.32
N SER A 53 11.74 12.07 -9.78
CA SER A 53 12.26 13.16 -8.94
C SER A 53 13.15 12.63 -7.82
N GLY A 54 13.97 11.61 -8.12
CA GLY A 54 14.85 10.92 -7.18
C GLY A 54 14.14 10.00 -6.19
N ARG A 55 12.91 9.54 -6.46
CA ARG A 55 12.23 8.53 -5.62
C ARG A 55 12.86 7.18 -5.89
N ILE A 56 13.24 6.48 -4.84
CA ILE A 56 13.74 5.11 -4.91
C ILE A 56 12.54 4.18 -4.70
N ARG A 57 12.43 3.16 -5.55
CA ARG A 57 11.39 2.16 -5.40
C ARG A 57 11.79 1.15 -4.33
N SER A 58 10.89 0.88 -3.39
CA SER A 58 11.13 -0.05 -2.27
C SER A 58 11.26 -1.52 -2.70
N PHE A 59 10.76 -1.89 -3.89
CA PHE A 59 10.88 -3.24 -4.45
C PHE A 59 11.03 -3.20 -5.97
N PRO A 60 11.84 -4.07 -6.60
CA PRO A 60 12.02 -4.07 -8.05
C PRO A 60 10.73 -4.42 -8.82
N HIS A 61 10.60 -3.97 -10.06
CA HIS A 61 9.53 -4.44 -10.94
C HIS A 61 9.74 -5.92 -11.28
N VAL A 62 8.72 -6.74 -11.03
CA VAL A 62 8.66 -8.14 -11.47
C VAL A 62 7.39 -8.29 -12.30
N ARG A 63 7.50 -8.92 -13.47
CA ARG A 63 6.34 -9.13 -14.34
C ARG A 63 5.26 -9.92 -13.60
N GLY A 64 4.04 -9.39 -13.57
CA GLY A 64 2.92 -9.97 -12.84
C GLY A 64 2.73 -9.44 -11.41
N ASN A 65 3.70 -8.70 -10.87
CA ASN A 65 3.62 -8.04 -9.56
C ASN A 65 3.28 -6.55 -9.72
N TRP A 66 2.14 -6.16 -9.17
CA TRP A 66 1.59 -4.82 -9.28
C TRP A 66 1.69 -4.10 -7.94
N ALA A 67 2.37 -2.96 -7.91
CA ALA A 67 2.43 -2.10 -6.74
C ALA A 67 1.03 -1.51 -6.51
N SER A 68 0.45 -1.83 -5.36
CA SER A 68 -0.93 -1.48 -5.03
C SER A 68 -1.02 -0.74 -3.71
N PHE A 69 -1.91 0.23 -3.60
CA PHE A 69 -2.25 0.85 -2.32
C PHE A 69 -3.63 1.49 -2.36
N VAL A 70 -4.25 1.60 -1.19
CA VAL A 70 -5.58 2.20 -0.98
C VAL A 70 -5.41 3.52 -0.24
N TYR A 71 -6.13 4.54 -0.68
CA TYR A 71 -5.99 5.90 -0.17
C TYR A 71 -7.24 6.74 -0.40
N ILE A 72 -7.39 7.81 0.35
CA ILE A 72 -8.39 8.86 0.13
C ILE A 72 -7.69 10.01 -0.59
N GLN A 73 -8.19 10.39 -1.77
CA GLN A 73 -7.65 11.54 -2.52
C GLN A 73 -8.31 12.82 -2.00
N TYR A 74 -7.50 13.84 -1.79
CA TYR A 74 -7.99 15.19 -1.55
C TYR A 74 -7.73 16.08 -2.77
N THR A 75 -8.80 16.63 -3.34
CA THR A 75 -8.70 17.64 -4.39
C THR A 75 -8.54 18.99 -3.71
N GLY A 76 -7.30 19.48 -3.65
CA GLY A 76 -6.95 20.72 -2.94
C GLY A 76 -7.75 21.91 -3.45
N GLU A 77 -8.56 22.51 -2.56
CA GLU A 77 -9.27 23.76 -2.83
C GLU A 77 -8.30 24.95 -2.89
N GLU A 78 -8.67 26.05 -3.56
CA GLU A 78 -7.85 27.26 -3.65
C GLU A 78 -7.38 27.79 -2.29
N ASN A 79 -8.27 27.77 -1.29
CA ASN A 79 -7.95 28.16 0.09
C ASN A 79 -6.87 27.27 0.71
N PHE A 80 -6.93 25.97 0.41
CA PHE A 80 -5.97 24.98 0.87
C PHE A 80 -4.62 25.15 0.17
N LEU A 81 -4.61 25.40 -1.14
CA LEU A 81 -3.36 25.69 -1.86
C LEU A 81 -2.70 26.98 -1.36
N ASN A 82 -3.49 28.01 -1.04
CA ASN A 82 -3.00 29.23 -0.42
C ASN A 82 -2.41 28.99 0.97
N LEU A 83 -2.98 28.09 1.77
CA LEU A 83 -2.39 27.65 3.04
C LEU A 83 -1.03 27.00 2.78
N ILE A 84 -0.93 26.06 1.84
CA ILE A 84 0.34 25.39 1.52
C ILE A 84 1.41 26.38 1.09
N ASN A 85 1.06 27.34 0.22
CA ASN A 85 2.00 28.37 -0.22
C ASN A 85 2.50 29.21 0.97
N LYS A 86 1.60 29.59 1.90
CA LYS A 86 1.99 30.30 3.12
C LYS A 86 2.92 29.46 4.00
N LEU A 87 2.60 28.19 4.21
CA LEU A 87 3.48 27.28 4.95
C LEU A 87 4.84 27.20 4.27
N GLN A 88 4.89 26.99 2.95
CA GLN A 88 6.13 26.95 2.18
C GLN A 88 6.96 28.22 2.33
N THR A 89 6.34 29.42 2.31
CA THR A 89 7.08 30.68 2.52
C THR A 89 7.75 30.79 3.88
N GLN A 90 7.15 30.21 4.93
CA GLN A 90 7.75 30.19 6.28
C GLN A 90 8.90 29.20 6.40
N LEU A 91 8.95 28.22 5.49
CA LEU A 91 10.04 27.27 5.40
C LEU A 91 11.24 27.78 4.60
N SER A 92 11.07 28.82 3.79
CA SER A 92 12.18 29.46 3.07
C SER A 92 13.27 29.98 4.02
N ASP A 93 12.92 30.29 5.27
CA ASP A 93 13.87 30.72 6.31
C ASP A 93 14.88 29.62 6.69
N ILE A 94 14.65 28.36 6.30
CA ILE A 94 15.48 27.20 6.66
C ILE A 94 16.64 26.99 5.67
N ASP A 95 16.69 27.76 4.57
CA ASP A 95 17.69 27.65 3.49
C ASP A 95 17.79 26.25 2.86
N GLU A 96 16.65 25.53 2.82
CA GLU A 96 16.55 24.20 2.23
C GLU A 96 15.45 24.21 1.16
N PRO A 97 15.66 23.56 0.00
CA PRO A 97 14.65 23.52 -1.04
C PRO A 97 13.44 22.69 -0.57
N CYS A 98 12.31 23.36 -0.39
CA CYS A 98 11.04 22.76 -0.01
C CYS A 98 10.13 22.64 -1.23
N PHE A 99 9.64 21.43 -1.49
CA PHE A 99 8.80 21.12 -2.64
C PHE A 99 7.36 20.83 -2.22
N LYS A 100 6.41 21.19 -3.07
CA LYS A 100 5.00 20.86 -2.89
C LYS A 100 4.75 19.40 -3.28
N CYS A 101 3.82 18.72 -2.59
CA CYS A 101 3.33 17.42 -3.01
C CYS A 101 2.39 17.58 -4.21
N ASP A 102 2.58 16.76 -5.24
CA ASP A 102 1.73 16.79 -6.44
C ASP A 102 0.34 16.20 -6.17
N ASP A 103 0.28 15.13 -5.35
CA ASP A 103 -0.92 14.38 -5.02
C ASP A 103 -1.21 14.40 -3.52
N PHE A 104 -2.25 15.13 -3.11
CA PHE A 104 -2.72 15.13 -1.72
C PHE A 104 -3.59 13.92 -1.45
N HIS A 105 -3.14 13.07 -0.53
CA HIS A 105 -3.87 11.88 -0.15
C HIS A 105 -3.59 11.45 1.28
N ILE A 106 -4.50 10.64 1.83
CA ILE A 106 -4.36 9.96 3.11
C ILE A 106 -4.30 8.46 2.82
N SER A 107 -3.21 7.81 3.20
CA SER A 107 -3.02 6.37 3.00
C SER A 107 -3.90 5.58 3.97
N LEU A 108 -4.57 4.55 3.44
CA LEU A 108 -5.34 3.56 4.21
C LEU A 108 -4.68 2.16 4.18
N SER A 109 -3.67 1.97 3.34
CA SER A 109 -2.87 0.76 3.29
C SER A 109 -1.40 1.10 3.05
N LYS A 110 -0.51 0.15 3.34
CA LYS A 110 0.87 0.20 2.84
C LYS A 110 0.86 -0.04 1.34
N THR A 111 2.00 0.23 0.69
CA THR A 111 2.22 -0.26 -0.67
C THR A 111 2.43 -1.77 -0.61
N ILE A 112 1.47 -2.51 -1.16
CA ILE A 112 1.48 -3.97 -1.24
C ILE A 112 1.81 -4.42 -2.66
N VAL A 113 2.24 -5.67 -2.81
CA VAL A 113 2.46 -6.28 -4.11
C VAL A 113 1.30 -7.23 -4.39
N LEU A 114 0.48 -6.90 -5.39
CA LEU A 114 -0.65 -7.71 -5.80
C LEU A 114 -0.35 -8.43 -7.11
N GLN A 115 -0.64 -9.73 -7.17
CA GLN A 115 -0.46 -10.51 -8.39
C GLN A 115 -1.58 -10.23 -9.38
N TYR A 116 -1.26 -10.20 -10.68
CA TYR A 116 -2.21 -9.83 -11.74
C TYR A 116 -3.54 -10.61 -11.68
N HIS A 117 -3.47 -11.92 -11.44
CA HIS A 117 -4.66 -12.78 -11.41
C HIS A 117 -5.60 -12.50 -10.22
N LEU A 118 -5.07 -11.91 -9.13
CA LEU A 118 -5.84 -11.56 -7.94
C LEU A 118 -6.49 -10.16 -8.02
N ILE A 119 -6.11 -9.34 -9.01
CA ILE A 119 -6.58 -7.95 -9.12
C ILE A 119 -8.12 -7.90 -9.17
N THR A 120 -8.74 -8.71 -10.02
CA THR A 120 -10.19 -8.68 -10.22
C THR A 120 -10.92 -9.02 -8.92
N SER A 121 -10.58 -10.15 -8.29
CA SER A 121 -11.24 -10.57 -7.05
C SER A 121 -11.01 -9.57 -5.92
N PHE A 122 -9.79 -9.03 -5.80
CA PHE A 122 -9.44 -8.04 -4.78
C PHE A 122 -10.25 -6.75 -4.93
N THR A 123 -10.34 -6.23 -6.16
CA THR A 123 -11.11 -5.01 -6.43
C THR A 123 -12.61 -5.19 -6.20
N SER A 124 -13.15 -6.38 -6.47
CA SER A 124 -14.54 -6.72 -6.14
C SER A 124 -14.78 -6.79 -4.63
N SER A 125 -13.88 -7.43 -3.87
CA SER A 125 -13.96 -7.47 -2.40
C SER A 125 -13.92 -6.06 -1.80
N LEU A 126 -13.03 -5.19 -2.28
CA LEU A 126 -12.98 -3.79 -1.87
C LEU A 126 -14.28 -3.05 -2.19
N GLN A 127 -14.82 -3.22 -3.40
CA GLN A 127 -16.09 -2.60 -3.78
C GLN A 127 -17.22 -2.97 -2.82
N THR A 128 -17.40 -4.26 -2.52
CA THR A 128 -18.46 -4.75 -1.63
C THR A 128 -18.37 -4.14 -0.24
N ILE A 129 -17.17 -4.02 0.32
CA ILE A 129 -16.95 -3.52 1.68
C ILE A 129 -17.09 -1.98 1.74
N LEU A 130 -16.51 -1.27 0.77
CA LEU A 130 -16.50 0.19 0.75
C LEU A 130 -17.87 0.75 0.38
N SER A 131 -18.61 0.08 -0.51
CA SER A 131 -20.00 0.44 -0.82
C SER A 131 -20.98 0.17 0.31
N ASN A 132 -20.57 -0.50 1.39
CA ASN A 132 -21.36 -0.68 2.61
C ASN A 132 -20.85 0.17 3.78
N THR A 133 -19.98 1.14 3.50
CA THR A 133 -19.36 2.01 4.49
C THR A 133 -19.88 3.43 4.32
N GLY A 134 -20.31 4.05 5.41
CA GLY A 134 -20.80 5.43 5.38
C GLY A 134 -19.69 6.45 5.09
N SER A 135 -20.06 7.46 4.32
CA SER A 135 -19.32 8.70 4.13
C SER A 135 -19.20 9.47 5.45
N PHE A 136 -18.16 10.28 5.55
CA PHE A 136 -17.86 11.02 6.77
C PHE A 136 -17.21 12.37 6.45
N LYS A 137 -17.21 13.26 7.44
CA LYS A 137 -16.50 14.55 7.35
C LYS A 137 -15.11 14.37 7.93
N LEU A 138 -14.12 14.80 7.18
CA LEU A 138 -12.71 14.77 7.55
C LEU A 138 -12.24 16.17 7.95
N LEU A 139 -11.57 16.25 9.09
CA LEU A 139 -10.95 17.46 9.62
C LEU A 139 -9.47 17.20 9.89
N PHE A 140 -8.67 18.25 9.79
CA PHE A 140 -7.27 18.26 10.18
C PHE A 140 -7.10 19.05 11.46
N ASP A 141 -6.21 18.57 12.34
CA ASP A 141 -6.00 19.15 13.67
C ASP A 141 -4.64 19.82 13.76
N THR A 142 -3.57 19.07 13.50
CA THR A 142 -2.20 19.56 13.69
C THR A 142 -1.32 19.32 12.47
N VAL A 143 -0.29 20.13 12.32
CA VAL A 143 0.83 19.87 11.43
C VAL A 143 1.80 18.93 12.15
N LYS A 144 2.24 17.88 11.45
CA LYS A 144 3.27 16.95 11.92
C LYS A 144 4.34 16.72 10.86
N ILE A 145 5.51 16.32 11.32
CA ILE A 145 6.68 16.04 10.50
C ILE A 145 6.94 14.54 10.50
N TYR A 146 6.98 13.96 9.30
CA TYR A 146 7.22 12.54 9.06
C TYR A 146 8.53 12.38 8.28
N CYS A 147 9.26 11.31 8.54
CA CYS A 147 10.36 10.89 7.68
C CYS A 147 9.98 9.55 7.07
N ASN A 148 10.36 9.32 5.82
CA ASN A 148 10.22 7.99 5.26
C ASN A 148 11.16 6.99 5.97
N GLU A 149 10.87 5.71 5.82
CA GLU A 149 11.63 4.62 6.45
C GLU A 149 13.13 4.66 6.07
N GLU A 150 13.44 5.08 4.84
CA GLU A 150 14.81 5.19 4.32
C GLU A 150 15.54 6.47 4.79
N ASN A 151 14.85 7.39 5.50
CA ASN A 151 15.37 8.71 5.92
C ASN A 151 15.90 9.59 4.77
N THR A 152 15.49 9.31 3.54
CA THR A 152 15.87 10.08 2.35
C THR A 152 14.99 11.29 2.13
N ARG A 153 13.82 11.38 2.78
CA ARG A 153 12.87 12.49 2.66
C ARG A 153 12.15 12.78 3.97
N THR A 154 11.96 14.07 4.21
CA THR A 154 11.14 14.56 5.32
C THR A 154 9.89 15.23 4.75
N PHE A 155 8.73 14.84 5.26
CA PHE A 155 7.41 15.31 4.85
C PHE A 155 6.81 16.16 5.95
N ILE A 156 6.14 17.23 5.53
CA ILE A 156 5.27 18.02 6.39
C ILE A 156 3.87 17.64 5.99
N ALA A 157 3.08 17.23 6.97
CA ALA A 157 1.77 16.69 6.74
C ALA A 157 0.76 17.22 7.75
N LEU A 158 -0.49 17.25 7.33
CA LEU A 158 -1.61 17.58 8.21
C LEU A 158 -2.14 16.28 8.81
N GLU A 159 -2.09 16.17 10.13
CA GLU A 159 -2.67 15.05 10.86
C GLU A 159 -4.19 15.24 10.98
N VAL A 160 -4.88 14.12 10.83
CA VAL A 160 -6.33 14.05 10.92
C VAL A 160 -6.78 14.16 12.38
N ASP A 161 -7.89 14.84 12.63
CA ASP A 161 -8.46 15.00 13.96
C ASP A 161 -8.93 13.66 14.57
N HIS A 162 -9.08 13.63 15.89
CA HIS A 162 -9.49 12.42 16.60
C HIS A 162 -10.86 11.87 16.17
N SER A 163 -11.80 12.72 15.76
CA SER A 163 -13.14 12.28 15.34
C SER A 163 -13.06 11.55 14.00
N SER A 164 -12.37 12.14 13.02
CA SER A 164 -12.16 11.53 11.70
C SER A 164 -11.25 10.29 11.78
N ASN A 165 -10.29 10.28 12.70
CA ASN A 165 -9.40 9.14 12.92
C ASN A 165 -10.19 7.85 13.22
N LYS A 166 -11.25 7.92 14.03
CA LYS A 166 -12.12 6.76 14.32
C LYS A 166 -12.78 6.18 13.06
N TYR A 167 -13.24 7.04 12.15
CA TYR A 167 -13.81 6.60 10.88
C TYR A 167 -12.75 5.95 9.98
N LEU A 168 -11.56 6.55 9.91
CA LEU A 168 -10.44 6.01 9.14
C LEU A 168 -9.95 4.67 9.68
N LEU A 169 -9.88 4.50 10.99
CA LEU A 169 -9.58 3.22 11.64
C LEU A 169 -10.57 2.14 11.22
N ASN A 170 -11.87 2.40 11.35
CA ASN A 170 -12.90 1.45 10.96
C ASN A 170 -12.80 1.04 9.47
N ILE A 171 -12.53 2.00 8.58
CA ILE A 171 -12.31 1.70 7.15
C ILE A 171 -11.06 0.86 6.95
N THR A 172 -9.97 1.23 7.63
CA THR A 172 -8.68 0.53 7.56
C THR A 172 -8.80 -0.89 8.08
N ASP A 173 -9.50 -1.12 9.19
CA ASP A 173 -9.73 -2.46 9.74
C ASP A 173 -10.47 -3.38 8.75
N LYS A 174 -11.47 -2.83 8.06
CA LYS A 174 -12.18 -3.56 7.00
C LYS A 174 -11.27 -3.88 5.82
N ILE A 175 -10.41 -2.95 5.42
CA ILE A 175 -9.41 -3.17 4.36
C ILE A 175 -8.38 -4.20 4.81
N ASP A 176 -7.90 -4.12 6.05
CA ASP A 176 -6.92 -5.05 6.62
C ASP A 176 -7.46 -6.48 6.70
N ASN A 177 -8.75 -6.66 6.94
CA ASN A 177 -9.38 -7.98 6.87
C ASN A 177 -9.30 -8.57 5.45
N ILE A 178 -9.55 -7.77 4.41
CA ILE A 178 -9.32 -8.21 3.02
C ILE A 178 -7.83 -8.52 2.83
N LEU A 179 -6.92 -7.64 3.25
CA LEU A 179 -5.48 -7.87 3.08
C LEU A 179 -5.03 -9.20 3.71
N LYS A 180 -5.55 -9.54 4.90
CA LYS A 180 -5.30 -10.83 5.56
C LYS A 180 -5.78 -12.02 4.74
N GLU A 181 -6.98 -11.96 4.15
CA GLU A 181 -7.50 -13.03 3.28
C GLU A 181 -6.57 -13.31 2.09
N TYR A 182 -5.96 -12.26 1.54
CA TYR A 182 -5.01 -12.35 0.43
C TYR A 182 -3.57 -12.61 0.89
N LYS A 183 -3.33 -12.81 2.20
CA LYS A 183 -2.00 -12.98 2.82
C LYS A 183 -1.05 -11.80 2.53
N LEU A 184 -1.60 -10.59 2.45
CA LEU A 184 -0.88 -9.35 2.22
C LEU A 184 -0.64 -8.63 3.56
N PRO A 185 0.41 -7.80 3.67
CA PRO A 185 0.69 -7.08 4.90
C PRO A 185 -0.43 -6.06 5.19
N THR A 186 -0.85 -6.03 6.45
CA THR A 186 -1.81 -5.06 6.98
C THR A 186 -1.17 -3.69 7.17
N PHE A 187 -1.98 -2.71 7.55
CA PHE A 187 -1.50 -1.37 7.86
C PHE A 187 -0.59 -1.33 9.10
N TYR A 188 -0.16 -0.12 9.49
CA TYR A 188 0.72 0.06 10.66
C TYR A 188 -0.03 -0.24 11.96
N GLU A 189 0.64 -0.84 12.94
CA GLU A 189 0.04 -1.19 14.25
C GLU A 189 -0.53 0.04 14.97
N ASN A 190 0.20 1.16 14.92
CA ASN A 190 -0.23 2.46 15.44
C ASN A 190 -0.38 3.42 14.26
N PRO A 191 -1.54 3.42 13.56
CA PRO A 191 -1.72 4.22 12.37
C PRO A 191 -1.82 5.70 12.71
N SER A 192 -0.98 6.50 12.06
CA SER A 192 -1.10 7.96 12.07
C SER A 192 -1.60 8.40 10.71
N PHE A 193 -2.90 8.72 10.63
CA PHE A 193 -3.49 9.22 9.40
C PHE A 193 -3.12 10.67 9.19
N HIS A 194 -2.47 10.93 8.07
CA HIS A 194 -1.99 12.25 7.73
C HIS A 194 -2.01 12.45 6.21
N MET A 195 -2.01 13.71 5.81
CA MET A 195 -1.92 14.11 4.41
C MET A 195 -0.65 14.92 4.19
N SER A 196 0.30 14.35 3.44
CA SER A 196 1.55 15.04 3.10
C SER A 196 1.27 16.22 2.15
N ILE A 197 1.77 17.39 2.51
CA ILE A 197 1.56 18.64 1.76
C ILE A 197 2.85 19.16 1.14
N LEU A 198 3.97 19.03 1.86
CA LEU A 198 5.29 19.50 1.46
C LEU A 198 6.32 18.42 1.78
N TRP A 199 7.43 18.43 1.06
CA TRP A 199 8.54 17.52 1.29
C TRP A 199 9.90 18.18 1.04
N ILE A 200 10.91 17.69 1.75
CA ILE A 200 12.30 18.16 1.72
C ILE A 200 13.21 16.94 1.59
N ASN A 201 14.33 17.10 0.90
CA ASN A 201 15.35 16.06 0.77
C ASN A 201 16.13 15.85 2.07
N GLY A 202 16.39 14.57 2.37
CA GLY A 202 17.10 14.12 3.56
C GLY A 202 16.27 14.14 4.84
N ASN A 203 16.89 13.71 5.94
CA ASN A 203 16.30 13.79 7.28
C ASN A 203 16.57 15.17 7.89
N LYS A 204 15.51 15.98 8.00
CA LYS A 204 15.55 17.34 8.56
C LYS A 204 14.57 17.48 9.73
N LYS A 205 14.19 16.37 10.36
CA LYS A 205 13.15 16.33 11.40
C LYS A 205 13.44 17.32 12.53
N THR A 206 14.67 17.34 13.04
CA THR A 206 15.08 18.20 14.16
C THR A 206 15.05 19.70 13.82
N LYS A 207 15.40 20.08 12.59
CA LYS A 207 15.31 21.48 12.14
C LYS A 207 13.85 21.92 12.05
N LEU A 208 13.01 21.07 11.45
CA LEU A 208 11.60 21.36 11.23
C LEU A 208 10.78 21.37 12.53
N THR A 209 11.14 20.54 13.52
CA THR A 209 10.44 20.52 14.81
C THR A 209 10.50 21.87 15.52
N ASN A 210 11.56 22.65 15.34
CA ASN A 210 11.68 23.99 15.94
C ASN A 210 10.71 25.02 15.32
N ILE A 211 10.20 24.75 14.12
CA ILE A 211 9.31 25.65 13.38
C ILE A 211 7.86 25.12 13.40
N LEU A 212 7.65 23.92 13.93
CA LEU A 212 6.36 23.26 14.00
C LEU A 212 5.30 24.11 14.70
N ASP A 213 5.67 24.79 15.79
CA ASP A 213 4.76 25.67 16.53
C ASP A 213 4.28 26.84 15.66
N LYS A 214 5.18 27.42 14.85
CA LYS A 214 4.82 28.49 13.90
C LYS A 214 3.86 27.97 12.83
N LEU A 215 4.10 26.76 12.31
CA LEU A 215 3.23 26.14 11.30
C LEU A 215 1.84 25.84 11.87
N ASN A 216 1.77 25.32 13.10
CA ASN A 216 0.51 25.06 13.79
C ASN A 216 -0.29 26.35 14.04
N ASN A 217 0.37 27.45 14.41
CA ASN A 217 -0.30 28.73 14.57
C ASN A 217 -0.94 29.21 13.24
N ILE A 218 -0.25 29.03 12.11
CA ILE A 218 -0.78 29.40 10.79
C ILE A 218 -2.00 28.55 10.43
N LEU A 219 -1.95 27.25 10.73
CA LEU A 219 -3.07 26.33 10.53
C LEU A 219 -4.29 26.77 11.34
N LEU A 220 -4.10 27.06 12.63
CA LEU A 220 -5.15 27.49 13.56
C LEU A 220 -5.87 28.76 13.07
N HIS A 221 -5.12 29.73 12.55
CA HIS A 221 -5.69 30.98 12.03
C HIS A 221 -6.49 30.82 10.73
N LYS A 222 -6.28 29.73 9.98
CA LYS A 222 -6.88 29.56 8.65
C LYS A 222 -8.17 28.74 8.62
N ASN A 223 -8.56 28.14 9.76
CA ASN A 223 -9.77 27.33 9.98
C ASN A 223 -10.20 26.53 8.74
N LEU A 224 -9.61 25.33 8.57
CA LEU A 224 -9.93 24.47 7.44
C LEU A 224 -11.38 23.97 7.52
N ALA A 225 -12.11 24.11 6.41
CA ALA A 225 -13.46 23.57 6.33
C ALA A 225 -13.44 22.03 6.41
N PRO A 226 -14.45 21.40 7.04
CA PRO A 226 -14.59 19.95 7.01
C PRO A 226 -14.76 19.45 5.58
N ILE A 227 -14.03 18.39 5.24
CA ILE A 227 -14.01 17.80 3.89
C ILE A 227 -14.95 16.60 3.87
N CYS A 228 -15.92 16.57 2.96
CA CYS A 228 -16.79 15.40 2.82
C CYS A 228 -16.08 14.27 2.07
N ILE A 229 -15.77 13.17 2.75
CA ILE A 229 -15.19 11.98 2.16
C ILE A 229 -16.30 11.01 1.77
N SER A 230 -16.55 10.93 0.47
CA SER A 230 -17.50 10.01 -0.15
C SER A 230 -16.83 8.97 -1.04
N LYS A 231 -15.51 9.03 -1.21
CA LYS A 231 -14.76 8.20 -2.16
C LYS A 231 -13.45 7.71 -1.56
N VAL A 232 -13.13 6.45 -1.84
CA VAL A 232 -11.84 5.81 -1.56
C VAL A 232 -11.25 5.33 -2.88
N ASN A 233 -9.95 5.50 -3.08
CA ASN A 233 -9.25 5.13 -4.30
C ASN A 233 -8.30 3.97 -4.03
N CYS A 234 -8.09 3.14 -5.06
CA CYS A 234 -7.03 2.15 -5.08
C CYS A 234 -6.25 2.28 -6.37
N LYS A 235 -4.93 2.44 -6.25
CA LYS A 235 -4.01 2.39 -7.38
C LYS A 235 -3.38 1.01 -7.42
N ILE A 236 -3.38 0.38 -8.59
CA ILE A 236 -2.79 -0.94 -8.84
C ILE A 236 -1.92 -0.83 -10.09
N GLY A 237 -0.62 -0.59 -9.90
CA GLY A 237 0.33 -0.19 -10.93
C GLY A 237 -0.14 1.03 -11.72
N ASN A 238 -0.50 0.84 -12.98
CA ASN A 238 -1.01 1.91 -13.86
C ASN A 238 -2.55 2.00 -13.89
N LYS A 239 -3.27 1.13 -13.16
CA LYS A 239 -4.73 1.14 -13.07
C LYS A 239 -5.19 1.93 -11.85
N TYR A 240 -6.31 2.62 -12.01
CA TYR A 240 -6.93 3.44 -10.96
C TYR A 240 -8.37 2.97 -10.77
N PHE A 241 -8.74 2.71 -9.52
CA PHE A 241 -10.07 2.29 -9.10
C PHE A 241 -10.60 3.28 -8.07
N GLN A 242 -11.88 3.63 -8.16
CA GLN A 242 -12.53 4.54 -7.24
C GLN A 242 -13.83 3.89 -6.73
N TYR A 243 -13.99 3.91 -5.41
CA TYR A 243 -15.09 3.29 -4.69
C TYR A 243 -15.89 4.36 -3.97
N SER A 244 -17.20 4.41 -4.21
CA SER A 244 -18.10 5.31 -3.50
C SER A 244 -18.52 4.72 -2.15
N LEU A 245 -18.54 5.57 -1.13
CA LEU A 245 -19.12 5.34 0.20
C LEU A 245 -20.61 5.73 0.20
N ILE A 246 -21.38 5.24 1.18
CA ILE A 246 -22.83 5.52 1.35
C ILE A 246 -23.06 6.89 1.99
#